data_AF-A0A964FGI8-F1
#
_entry.id   AF-A0A964FGI8-F1
#
_cell.length_a   1.000
_cell.length_b   1.000
_cell.length_c   1.000
_cell.angle_alpha   90.00
_cell.angle_beta   90.00
_cell.angle_gamma   90.00
#
_symmetry.space_group_name_H-M   'P 1'
#
loop_
_entity.id
_entity.type
_entity.pdbx_description
1 polymer ?
#
loop_
_entity_poly.entity_id
_entity_poly.type
_entity_poly.pdbx_seq_one_letter_code
_entity_poly.pdbx_strand_id
1 'polypeptide(L)'
;MKNNREYIYSFPNTSCTLRIVNYLRSKHQSYLDSVVVINLIDRWLVKLSLKSSIPHRLEQNLQAVLNEMGAISQPPKKILEALSSLERGKSPTEVMNRYQVVIVIHGKPETEEIEIFRDRIVEKLGYCPQNMA
;
A
#
# COMPACT_ATOMS: atom_id res chain seq x y z
N MET A 1 -9.64 18.29 -13.36
CA MET A 1 -9.60 17.40 -12.19
C MET A 1 -9.29 16.00 -12.69
N LYS A 2 -8.20 15.38 -12.26
CA LYS A 2 -7.92 13.98 -12.63
C LYS A 2 -8.93 13.10 -11.89
N ASN A 3 -9.87 12.50 -12.62
CA ASN A 3 -10.76 11.46 -12.08
C ASN A 3 -9.96 10.17 -11.90
N ASN A 4 -9.08 10.16 -10.91
CA ASN A 4 -8.30 8.98 -10.58
C ASN A 4 -9.21 7.99 -9.85
N ARG A 5 -9.16 6.73 -10.29
CA ARG A 5 -9.94 5.66 -9.69
C ARG A 5 -9.12 5.04 -8.58
N GLU A 6 -9.68 5.01 -7.39
CA GLU A 6 -8.97 4.61 -6.19
C GLU A 6 -9.63 3.40 -5.55
N TYR A 7 -8.79 2.46 -5.10
CA TYR A 7 -9.24 1.25 -4.44
C TYR A 7 -8.41 1.00 -3.19
N ILE A 8 -9.05 0.51 -2.13
CA ILE A 8 -8.37 0.09 -0.92
C ILE A 8 -8.71 -1.37 -0.67
N TYR A 9 -7.68 -2.21 -0.61
CA TYR A 9 -7.80 -3.63 -0.33
C TYR A 9 -7.06 -3.99 0.96
N SER A 10 -7.60 -4.98 1.66
CA SER A 10 -7.01 -5.61 2.83
C SER A 10 -6.51 -7.00 2.47
N PHE A 11 -5.29 -7.32 2.91
CA PHE A 11 -4.65 -8.62 2.73
C PHE A 11 -4.27 -9.20 4.09
N PRO A 12 -4.39 -10.53 4.27
CA PRO A 12 -4.22 -11.16 5.58
C PRO A 12 -2.76 -11.23 6.04
N ASN A 13 -1.78 -11.23 5.14
CA ASN A 13 -0.38 -11.41 5.49
C ASN A 13 0.57 -10.86 4.41
N THR A 14 1.85 -10.77 4.80
CA THR A 14 2.94 -10.25 3.96
C THR A 14 3.08 -11.03 2.65
N SER A 15 2.87 -12.34 2.65
CA SER A 15 3.06 -13.17 1.45
C SER A 15 2.00 -12.86 0.38
N CYS A 16 0.74 -12.65 0.79
CA CYS A 16 -0.33 -12.20 -0.09
C CYS A 16 -0.03 -10.79 -0.63
N THR A 17 0.40 -9.87 0.25
CA THR A 17 0.76 -8.50 -0.13
C THR A 17 1.92 -8.47 -1.13
N LEU A 18 2.98 -9.24 -0.90
CA LEU A 18 4.12 -9.34 -1.81
C LEU A 18 3.71 -9.86 -3.20
N ARG A 19 2.85 -10.87 -3.26
CA ARG A 19 2.33 -11.39 -4.54
C ARG A 19 1.58 -10.31 -5.31
N ILE A 20 0.74 -9.54 -4.63
CA ILE A 20 -0.02 -8.45 -5.26
C ILE A 20 0.90 -7.30 -5.69
N VAL A 21 1.84 -6.85 -4.86
CA VAL A 21 2.76 -5.78 -5.24
C VAL A 21 3.63 -6.22 -6.42
N ASN A 22 4.10 -7.46 -6.46
CA ASN A 22 4.80 -8.02 -7.62
C ASN A 22 3.92 -8.07 -8.88
N TYR A 23 2.67 -8.47 -8.75
CA TYR A 23 1.71 -8.49 -9.85
C TYR A 23 1.46 -7.08 -10.40
N LEU A 24 1.29 -6.10 -9.52
CA LEU A 24 1.13 -4.68 -9.87
C LEU A 24 2.36 -4.15 -10.59
N ARG A 25 3.56 -4.41 -10.06
CA ARG A 25 4.84 -4.02 -10.68
C ARG A 25 5.01 -4.61 -12.07
N SER A 26 4.83 -5.93 -12.20
CA SER A 26 5.12 -6.64 -13.46
C SER A 26 4.10 -6.38 -14.57
N LYS A 27 2.81 -6.22 -14.23
CA LYS A 27 1.74 -6.16 -15.24
C LYS A 27 1.01 -4.82 -15.34
N HIS A 28 1.07 -3.98 -14.30
CA HIS A 28 0.20 -2.80 -14.19
C HIS A 28 0.92 -1.50 -13.84
N GLN A 29 2.25 -1.49 -13.70
CA GLN A 29 3.01 -0.30 -13.28
C GLN A 29 2.78 0.91 -14.19
N SER A 30 2.61 0.71 -15.49
CA SER A 30 2.33 1.79 -16.44
C SER A 30 0.94 2.42 -16.26
N TYR A 31 0.00 1.73 -15.59
CA TYR A 31 -1.38 2.17 -15.35
C TYR A 31 -1.63 2.65 -13.91
N LEU A 32 -0.61 2.60 -13.06
CA LEU A 32 -0.66 3.10 -11.68
C LEU A 32 -0.12 4.54 -11.63
N ASP A 33 -0.86 5.42 -10.95
CA ASP A 33 -0.34 6.71 -10.51
C ASP A 33 0.45 6.54 -9.21
N SER A 34 -0.08 5.76 -8.26
CA SER A 34 0.60 5.45 -7.00
C SER A 34 0.04 4.21 -6.33
N VAL A 35 0.85 3.62 -5.46
CA VAL A 35 0.50 2.57 -4.50
C VAL A 35 0.93 3.02 -3.11
N VAL A 36 0.06 2.80 -2.12
CA VAL A 36 0.42 2.91 -0.71
C VAL A 36 0.20 1.57 -0.05
N VAL A 37 1.21 1.06 0.65
CA VAL A 37 1.08 -0.15 1.48
C VAL A 37 1.27 0.22 2.94
N ILE A 38 0.26 -0.09 3.77
CA ILE A 38 0.28 0.14 5.21
C ILE A 38 0.22 -1.23 5.90
N ASN A 39 1.17 -1.48 6.79
CA ASN A 39 1.10 -2.63 7.69
C ASN A 39 0.34 -2.23 8.96
N LEU A 40 -0.73 -2.98 9.26
CA LEU A 40 -1.45 -2.93 10.52
C LEU A 40 -1.13 -4.20 11.32
N ILE A 41 -1.51 -4.23 12.59
CA ILE A 41 -1.22 -5.35 13.50
C ILE A 41 -1.77 -6.68 12.95
N ASP A 42 -2.95 -6.66 12.34
CA ASP A 42 -3.71 -7.84 11.93
C ASP A 42 -3.77 -8.05 10.41
N ARG A 43 -3.38 -7.04 9.62
CA ARG A 43 -3.56 -7.06 8.16
C ARG A 43 -2.68 -6.04 7.45
N TRP A 44 -2.65 -6.15 6.13
CA TRP A 44 -1.98 -5.22 5.24
C TRP A 44 -3.00 -4.47 4.40
N LEU A 45 -2.94 -3.15 4.39
CA LEU A 45 -3.75 -2.34 3.50
C LEU A 45 -2.94 -1.94 2.27
N VAL A 46 -3.55 -2.04 1.11
CA VAL A 46 -2.99 -1.58 -0.16
C VAL A 46 -3.99 -0.61 -0.78
N LYS A 47 -3.61 0.68 -0.85
CA LYS A 47 -4.32 1.68 -1.65
C LYS A 47 -3.70 1.70 -3.04
N LEU A 48 -4.54 1.63 -4.07
CA LEU A 48 -4.19 1.78 -5.47
C LEU A 48 -4.80 3.07 -5.99
N SER A 49 -3.99 3.88 -6.66
CA SER A 49 -4.45 5.02 -7.45
C SER A 49 -4.18 4.72 -8.92
N LEU A 50 -5.23 4.49 -9.70
CA LEU A 50 -5.12 4.17 -11.13
C LEU A 50 -5.14 5.44 -11.97
N LYS A 51 -4.39 5.40 -13.08
CA LYS A 51 -4.49 6.41 -14.13
C LYS A 51 -5.88 6.37 -14.75
N SER A 52 -6.42 7.54 -15.10
CA SER A 52 -7.71 7.67 -15.76
C SER A 52 -7.80 6.95 -17.11
N SER A 53 -6.67 6.64 -17.74
CA SER A 53 -6.58 5.98 -19.05
C SER A 53 -6.51 4.45 -19.00
N ILE A 54 -6.65 3.83 -17.82
CA ILE A 54 -6.62 2.36 -17.72
C ILE A 54 -7.80 1.75 -18.53
N PRO A 55 -7.55 0.75 -19.40
CA PRO A 55 -8.64 0.06 -20.09
C PRO A 55 -9.57 -0.62 -19.09
N HIS A 56 -10.89 -0.51 -19.29
CA HIS A 56 -11.89 -1.04 -18.36
C HIS A 56 -11.73 -2.55 -18.10
N ARG A 57 -11.45 -3.34 -19.14
CA ARG A 57 -11.19 -4.78 -19.00
C ARG A 57 -9.95 -5.07 -18.14
N LEU A 58 -8.91 -4.25 -18.25
CA LEU A 58 -7.69 -4.42 -17.47
C LEU A 58 -7.93 -4.09 -16.00
N GLU A 59 -8.70 -3.03 -15.74
CA GLU A 59 -9.16 -2.67 -14.40
C GLU A 59 -10.03 -3.77 -13.77
N GLN A 60 -10.95 -4.37 -14.51
CA GLN A 60 -11.77 -5.50 -14.03
C GLN A 60 -10.91 -6.73 -13.71
N ASN A 61 -9.97 -7.08 -14.59
CA ASN A 61 -9.03 -8.18 -14.35
C ASN A 61 -8.16 -7.92 -13.12
N LEU A 62 -7.72 -6.67 -12.92
CA LEU A 62 -6.98 -6.28 -11.73
C LEU A 62 -7.83 -6.45 -10.47
N GLN A 63 -9.07 -5.94 -10.47
CA GLN A 63 -9.98 -6.11 -9.33
C GLN A 63 -10.28 -7.58 -9.04
N ALA A 64 -10.43 -8.43 -10.06
CA ALA A 64 -10.61 -9.86 -9.88
C ALA A 64 -9.44 -10.50 -9.12
N VAL A 65 -8.19 -10.22 -9.54
CA VAL A 65 -6.99 -10.72 -8.86
C VAL A 65 -6.89 -10.20 -7.42
N LEU A 66 -7.25 -8.93 -7.17
CA LEU A 66 -7.24 -8.37 -5.82
C LEU A 66 -8.29 -9.02 -4.92
N ASN A 67 -9.47 -9.33 -5.46
CA ASN A 67 -10.56 -10.03 -4.75
C ASN A 67 -10.25 -11.51 -4.46
N GLU A 68 -9.38 -12.16 -5.26
CA GLU A 68 -8.96 -13.54 -4.98
C GLU A 68 -8.03 -13.62 -3.75
N MET A 69 -7.20 -12.60 -3.54
CA MET A 69 -6.14 -12.63 -2.53
C MET A 69 -6.44 -11.78 -1.29
N GLY A 70 -7.46 -10.93 -1.38
CA GLY A 70 -7.83 -9.97 -0.34
C GLY A 70 -9.30 -9.57 -0.45
N ALA A 71 -9.65 -8.50 0.28
CA ALA A 71 -11.01 -7.99 0.30
C ALA A 71 -11.00 -6.46 0.20
N ILE A 72 -12.04 -5.90 -0.43
CA ILE A 72 -12.28 -4.46 -0.40
C ILE A 72 -12.37 -4.01 1.05
N SER A 73 -11.67 -2.92 1.38
CA SER A 73 -11.55 -2.43 2.75
C SER A 73 -12.03 -1.00 2.85
N GLN A 74 -12.84 -0.74 3.89
CA GLN A 74 -13.13 0.61 4.37
C GLN A 74 -12.35 0.82 5.67
N PRO A 75 -11.14 1.39 5.60
CA PRO A 75 -10.32 1.54 6.79
C PRO A 75 -10.87 2.64 7.72
N PRO A 76 -10.50 2.64 9.01
CA PRO A 76 -10.93 3.65 9.96
C PRO A 76 -10.53 5.07 9.54
N LYS A 77 -11.27 6.08 10.02
CA LYS A 77 -11.04 7.51 9.71
C LYS A 77 -9.57 7.93 9.85
N LYS A 78 -8.89 7.49 10.91
CA LYS A 78 -7.47 7.75 11.16
C LYS A 78 -6.55 7.31 10.01
N ILE A 79 -6.83 6.16 9.39
CA ILE A 79 -6.08 5.67 8.23
C ILE A 79 -6.43 6.47 6.97
N LEU A 80 -7.71 6.81 6.79
CA LEU A 80 -8.14 7.65 5.67
C LEU A 80 -7.47 9.03 5.72
N GLU A 81 -7.31 9.61 6.92
CA GLU A 81 -6.60 10.87 7.11
C GLU A 81 -5.09 10.74 6.83
N ALA A 82 -4.48 9.61 7.19
CA ALA A 82 -3.10 9.31 6.86
C ALA A 82 -2.89 9.23 5.34
N LEU A 83 -3.74 8.46 4.64
CA LEU A 83 -3.74 8.35 3.18
C LEU A 83 -3.94 9.72 2.51
N SER A 84 -4.92 10.49 2.97
CA SER A 84 -5.18 11.83 2.46
C SER A 84 -4.02 12.81 2.72
N SER A 85 -3.25 12.61 3.79
CA SER A 85 -2.05 13.42 4.05
C SER A 85 -0.91 13.09 3.06
N LEU A 86 -0.73 11.81 2.71
CA LEU A 86 0.21 11.39 1.67
C LEU A 86 -0.17 11.98 0.31
N GLU A 87 -1.45 11.96 -0.05
CA GLU A 87 -1.95 12.57 -1.30
C GLU A 87 -1.68 14.07 -1.39
N ARG A 88 -1.70 14.77 -0.25
CA ARG A 88 -1.34 16.20 -0.14
C ARG A 88 0.17 16.43 -0.19
N GLY A 89 0.98 15.39 -0.40
CA GLY A 89 2.43 15.47 -0.55
C GLY A 89 3.20 15.46 0.77
N LYS A 90 2.57 15.11 1.90
CA LYS A 90 3.33 14.89 3.14
C LYS A 90 4.21 13.66 3.02
N SER A 91 5.39 13.71 3.62
CA SER A 91 6.32 12.59 3.56
C SER A 91 5.79 11.39 4.36
N PRO A 92 6.11 10.13 3.96
CA PRO A 92 5.73 8.95 4.72
C PRO A 92 6.10 9.05 6.20
N THR A 93 7.32 9.52 6.52
CA THR A 93 7.79 9.65 7.90
C THR A 93 6.95 10.63 8.73
N GLU A 94 6.61 11.80 8.18
CA GLU A 94 5.72 12.75 8.87
C GLU A 94 4.34 12.13 9.14
N VAL A 95 3.79 11.41 8.16
CA VAL A 95 2.48 10.75 8.28
C VAL A 95 2.53 9.61 9.30
N MET A 96 3.58 8.78 9.28
CA MET A 96 3.78 7.71 10.26
C MET A 96 3.86 8.27 11.69
N ASN A 97 4.62 9.34 11.90
CA ASN A 97 4.74 9.98 13.21
C ASN A 97 3.43 10.60 13.69
N ARG A 98 2.72 11.30 12.81
CA ARG A 98 1.46 11.98 13.18
C ARG A 98 0.33 10.98 13.44
N TYR A 99 0.19 9.99 12.58
CA TYR A 99 -0.93 9.06 12.60
C TYR A 99 -0.56 7.73 13.26
N GLN A 100 0.66 7.50 13.73
CA GLN A 100 1.05 6.24 14.37
C GLN A 100 0.64 5.03 13.51
N VAL A 101 1.02 5.07 12.24
CA VAL A 101 0.80 4.03 11.23
C VAL A 101 2.13 3.61 10.64
N VAL A 102 2.20 2.42 10.06
CA VAL A 102 3.42 1.92 9.43
C VAL A 102 3.23 1.89 7.92
N ILE A 103 3.81 2.87 7.24
CA ILE A 103 3.81 2.96 5.77
C ILE A 103 5.04 2.24 5.25
N VAL A 104 4.82 1.19 4.46
CA VAL A 104 5.88 0.35 3.90
C VAL A 104 6.20 0.77 2.47
N ILE A 105 5.19 1.09 1.66
CA ILE A 105 5.38 1.60 0.30
C ILE A 105 4.59 2.90 0.15
N HIS A 106 5.18 3.88 -0.53
CA HIS A 106 4.49 5.05 -1.06
C HIS A 106 5.07 5.42 -2.43
N GLY A 107 4.25 5.34 -3.48
CA GLY A 107 4.66 5.66 -4.85
C GLY A 107 4.61 4.45 -5.77
N LYS A 108 5.75 4.01 -6.29
CA LYS A 108 5.82 2.83 -7.17
C LYS A 108 5.68 1.52 -6.35
N PRO A 109 5.12 0.45 -6.95
CA PRO A 109 4.99 -0.84 -6.28
C PRO A 109 6.33 -1.60 -6.22
N GLU A 110 7.32 -1.07 -5.49
CA GLU A 110 8.62 -1.71 -5.33
C GLU A 110 8.56 -2.76 -4.19
N THR A 111 9.03 -3.98 -4.46
CA THR A 111 8.94 -5.06 -3.46
C THR A 111 10.06 -5.05 -2.44
N GLU A 112 11.20 -4.45 -2.78
CA GLU A 112 12.36 -4.37 -1.87
C GLU A 112 11.98 -3.75 -0.52
N GLU A 113 11.11 -2.74 -0.51
CA GLU A 113 10.65 -2.08 0.71
C GLU A 113 9.88 -3.04 1.65
N ILE A 114 9.05 -3.94 1.10
CA ILE A 114 8.33 -4.94 1.92
C ILE A 114 9.29 -5.99 2.47
N GLU A 115 10.29 -6.38 1.69
CA GLU A 115 11.30 -7.34 2.11
C GLU A 115 12.19 -6.76 3.21
N ILE A 116 12.71 -5.54 3.01
CA ILE A 116 13.47 -4.80 4.02
C ILE A 116 12.63 -4.64 5.29
N PHE A 117 11.35 -4.29 5.16
CA PHE A 117 10.47 -4.16 6.32
C PHE A 117 10.25 -5.49 7.05
N ARG A 118 10.03 -6.57 6.31
CA ARG A 118 9.90 -7.92 6.88
C ARG A 118 11.16 -8.30 7.65
N ASP A 119 12.32 -8.12 7.03
CA ASP A 119 13.60 -8.50 7.62
C ASP A 119 13.89 -7.64 8.86
N ARG A 120 13.61 -6.33 8.80
CA ARG A 120 13.68 -5.43 9.97
C ARG A 120 12.70 -5.82 11.07
N ILE A 121 11.49 -6.31 10.78
CA ILE A 121 10.58 -6.82 11.83
C ILE A 121 11.17 -8.06 12.49
N VAL A 122 11.65 -9.01 11.68
CA VAL A 122 12.25 -10.26 12.16
C VAL A 122 13.47 -9.96 13.04
N GLU A 123 14.31 -9.01 12.63
CA GLU A 123 15.45 -8.51 13.42
C GLU A 123 14.99 -7.72 14.68
N LYS A 124 13.94 -6.90 14.58
CA LYS A 124 13.43 -6.06 15.69
C LYS A 124 12.63 -6.80 16.76
N LEU A 125 12.19 -8.04 16.51
CA LEU A 125 11.75 -8.94 17.60
C LEU A 125 12.91 -9.27 18.57
N GLY A 126 14.14 -8.76 18.31
CA GLY A 126 15.26 -8.64 19.24
C GLY A 126 15.52 -7.25 19.87
N TYR A 127 15.18 -6.10 19.26
CA TYR A 127 15.11 -4.75 19.89
C TYR A 127 14.71 -3.64 18.89
N CYS A 128 14.08 -2.56 19.36
CA CYS A 128 13.50 -1.49 18.53
C CYS A 128 14.50 -0.33 18.26
N PRO A 129 14.80 0.07 17.00
CA PRO A 129 15.37 1.37 16.72
C PRO A 129 14.23 2.39 16.74
N GLN A 130 14.19 3.12 17.85
CA GLN A 130 13.60 4.44 17.92
C GLN A 130 14.25 5.30 16.83
N ASN A 131 13.39 5.94 16.04
CA ASN A 131 13.66 7.17 15.29
C ASN A 131 15.02 7.22 14.58
N MET A 132 15.04 6.81 13.30
CA MET A 132 16.08 7.28 12.38
C MET A 132 15.92 8.80 12.26
N ALA A 133 16.73 9.52 13.03
CA ALA A 133 17.05 10.92 12.86
C ALA A 133 17.94 11.12 11.62
#